data_AF-A0A8T3QP22-F1
#
_entry.id   AF-A0A8T3QP22-F1
#
_cell.length_a   1.000
_cell.length_b   1.000
_cell.length_c   1.000
_cell.angle_alpha   90.00
_cell.angle_beta   90.00
_cell.angle_gamma   90.00
#
_symmetry.space_group_name_H-M   'P 1'
#
loop_
_entity.id
_entity.type
_entity.pdbx_description
1 polymer ?
#
loop_
_entity_poly.entity_id
_entity_poly.type
_entity_poly.pdbx_seq_one_letter_code
_entity_poly.pdbx_strand_id
1 'polypeptide(L)'
;MFNVQSLDEQHGFLVALFKTLFPDADVSAMSDNYLWAMIQAAGVTDNHAHIESVKTDLMPDTSESDMLDRWAIIRGVARKGATSARKANALRVVGIAATAVPANAELVHDSSGLRFKITTASVVGPTGFVDVDVAAIDTGSATRLNAGERMTFSTPIANLEDEAELQSDIDEDGTDQESDGALRLRVLSRFRNPALGGAQEDYVQWALEEVGIAAAYAYPLRAGLGTVDVAALHAGSGDARALTGPEVGELQAVLDEKRPISVGGFRVLSVVTQTTNVEVTILTTGEAQYEFDWDDSIAPTGNSWNAGTRVFTLDADRPTSMKAGDRLTLSDGATGRERVIESLSGTAAVVLEDDQDGDIPTAASIVYSGGPIVQTARAAILALIDGLGTANPDTTRYGSWEGNLRPSAIGRVATNVTGVLDGEVVVPSATIVASDPAFPNDAQIGLIIPGRVLVRKQH
;
A
#
# COMPACT_ATOMS: atom_id res chain seq x y z
N MET A 1 -12.26 -6.62 -34.98
CA MET A 1 -12.11 -7.74 -34.03
C MET A 1 -13.21 -8.73 -34.34
N PHE A 2 -12.89 -10.03 -34.50
CA PHE A 2 -13.93 -11.05 -34.70
C PHE A 2 -14.74 -11.17 -33.40
N ASN A 3 -16.05 -11.01 -33.49
CA ASN A 3 -16.94 -11.17 -32.35
C ASN A 3 -17.44 -12.61 -32.33
N VAL A 4 -17.19 -13.34 -31.25
CA VAL A 4 -17.69 -14.72 -31.11
C VAL A 4 -19.20 -14.64 -30.99
N GLN A 5 -19.90 -15.21 -31.96
CA GLN A 5 -21.35 -15.29 -31.96
C GLN A 5 -21.83 -16.18 -30.81
N SER A 6 -22.92 -15.80 -30.17
CA SER A 6 -23.61 -16.63 -29.19
C SER A 6 -24.13 -17.93 -29.81
N LEU A 7 -24.42 -18.93 -28.98
CA LEU A 7 -24.95 -20.22 -29.44
C LEU A 7 -26.20 -20.05 -30.31
N ASP A 8 -27.12 -19.18 -29.89
CA ASP A 8 -28.37 -18.93 -30.61
C ASP A 8 -28.13 -18.26 -31.97
N GLU A 9 -27.16 -17.35 -32.06
CA GLU A 9 -26.78 -16.71 -33.32
C GLU A 9 -26.10 -17.69 -34.28
N GLN A 10 -25.19 -18.53 -33.76
CA GLN A 10 -24.53 -19.57 -34.56
C GLN A 10 -25.53 -20.61 -35.05
N HIS A 11 -26.47 -21.00 -34.19
CA HIS A 11 -27.53 -21.92 -34.55
C HIS A 11 -28.44 -21.35 -35.62
N GLY A 12 -28.90 -20.10 -35.44
CA GLY A 12 -29.70 -19.38 -36.43
C GLY A 12 -29.00 -19.27 -37.78
N PHE A 13 -27.69 -18.99 -37.78
CA PHE A 13 -26.88 -18.98 -39.00
C PHE A 13 -26.83 -20.34 -39.68
N LEU A 14 -26.56 -21.42 -38.93
CA LEU A 14 -26.49 -22.78 -39.50
C LEU A 14 -27.84 -23.25 -40.06
N VAL A 15 -28.94 -22.93 -39.38
CA VAL A 15 -30.29 -23.22 -39.89
C VAL A 15 -30.58 -22.47 -41.19
N ALA A 16 -30.23 -21.19 -41.26
CA ALA A 16 -30.40 -20.38 -42.47
C ALA A 16 -29.54 -20.90 -43.64
N LEU A 17 -28.28 -21.27 -43.36
CA LEU A 17 -27.37 -21.85 -44.34
C LEU A 17 -27.91 -23.20 -44.86
N PHE A 18 -28.36 -24.07 -43.96
CA PHE A 18 -28.90 -25.38 -44.32
C PHE A 18 -30.14 -25.25 -45.23
N LYS A 19 -31.06 -24.32 -44.89
CA LYS A 19 -32.25 -24.04 -45.72
C LYS A 19 -31.91 -23.43 -47.07
N THR A 20 -30.81 -22.68 -47.16
CA THR A 20 -30.31 -22.15 -48.44
C THR A 20 -29.77 -23.25 -49.35
N LEU A 21 -29.08 -24.24 -48.78
CA LEU A 21 -28.55 -25.40 -49.51
C LEU A 21 -29.63 -26.42 -49.86
N PHE A 22 -30.60 -26.61 -48.96
CA PHE A 22 -31.71 -27.56 -49.10
C PHE A 22 -33.04 -26.86 -48.85
N PRO A 23 -33.64 -26.23 -49.87
CA PRO A 23 -34.85 -25.43 -49.72
C PRO A 23 -36.06 -26.19 -49.14
N ASP A 24 -36.16 -27.48 -49.47
CA ASP A 24 -37.29 -28.35 -49.09
C ASP A 24 -37.08 -29.05 -47.73
N ALA A 25 -35.94 -28.85 -47.06
CA ALA A 25 -35.66 -29.53 -45.80
C ALA A 25 -36.45 -28.92 -44.62
N ASP A 26 -36.96 -29.78 -43.75
CA ASP A 26 -37.64 -29.37 -42.52
C ASP A 26 -36.62 -28.94 -41.46
N VAL A 27 -36.67 -27.66 -41.09
CA VAL A 27 -35.84 -27.01 -40.06
C VAL A 27 -36.68 -26.38 -38.96
N SER A 28 -37.94 -26.81 -38.82
CA SER A 28 -38.81 -26.38 -37.73
C SER A 28 -38.22 -26.76 -36.37
N ALA A 29 -38.63 -26.04 -35.32
CA ALA A 29 -38.15 -26.33 -33.96
C ALA A 29 -38.40 -27.80 -33.62
N MET A 30 -37.37 -28.48 -33.07
CA MET A 30 -37.38 -29.91 -32.73
C MET A 30 -37.38 -30.89 -33.92
N SER A 31 -37.22 -30.42 -35.17
CA SER A 31 -36.92 -31.34 -36.28
C SER A 31 -35.53 -31.95 -36.12
N ASP A 32 -35.30 -33.13 -36.73
CA ASP A 32 -33.99 -33.77 -36.67
C ASP A 32 -32.88 -32.84 -37.19
N ASN A 33 -33.11 -32.16 -38.32
CA ASN A 33 -32.13 -31.22 -38.88
C ASN A 33 -31.89 -30.01 -37.97
N TYR A 34 -32.92 -29.54 -37.26
CA TYR A 34 -32.79 -28.46 -36.27
C TYR A 34 -31.89 -28.90 -35.11
N LEU A 35 -32.06 -30.13 -34.61
CA LEU A 35 -31.23 -30.70 -33.53
C LEU A 35 -29.79 -30.97 -34.00
N TRP A 36 -29.59 -31.46 -35.22
CA TRP A 36 -28.25 -31.60 -35.80
C TRP A 36 -27.55 -30.26 -35.94
N ALA A 37 -28.26 -29.21 -36.38
CA ALA A 37 -27.72 -27.86 -36.43
C ALA A 37 -27.37 -27.34 -35.02
N MET A 38 -28.17 -27.65 -33.98
CA MET A 38 -27.86 -27.29 -32.59
C MET A 38 -26.57 -27.96 -32.10
N ILE A 39 -26.39 -29.27 -32.36
CA ILE A 39 -25.19 -30.01 -31.97
C ILE A 39 -23.95 -29.41 -32.64
N GLN A 40 -24.04 -29.09 -33.93
CA GLN A 40 -22.95 -28.46 -34.66
C GLN A 40 -22.67 -27.04 -34.15
N ALA A 41 -23.72 -26.24 -33.89
CA ALA A 41 -23.57 -24.91 -33.31
C ALA A 41 -22.87 -24.96 -31.95
N ALA A 42 -23.24 -25.93 -31.11
CA ALA A 42 -22.60 -26.14 -29.81
C ALA A 42 -21.11 -26.47 -29.96
N GLY A 43 -20.75 -27.40 -30.85
CA GLY A 43 -19.35 -27.75 -31.11
C GLY A 43 -18.54 -26.59 -31.71
N VAL A 44 -19.12 -25.77 -32.59
CA VAL A 44 -18.45 -24.59 -33.14
C VAL A 44 -18.30 -23.49 -32.09
N THR A 45 -19.31 -23.29 -31.24
CA THR A 45 -19.25 -22.32 -30.14
C THR A 45 -18.18 -22.68 -29.13
N ASP A 46 -18.10 -23.96 -28.73
CA ASP A 46 -17.06 -24.47 -27.83
C ASP A 46 -15.66 -24.27 -28.42
N ASN A 47 -15.47 -24.61 -29.71
CA ASN A 47 -14.21 -24.36 -30.41
C ASN A 47 -13.84 -22.87 -30.44
N HIS A 48 -14.79 -21.98 -30.70
CA HIS A 48 -14.54 -20.53 -30.68
C HIS A 48 -14.17 -20.04 -29.28
N ALA A 49 -14.83 -20.52 -28.22
CA ALA A 49 -14.49 -20.20 -26.84
C ALA A 49 -13.07 -20.65 -26.49
N HIS A 50 -12.68 -21.86 -26.91
CA HIS A 50 -11.32 -22.36 -26.70
C HIS A 50 -10.27 -21.53 -27.47
N ILE A 51 -10.55 -21.15 -28.72
CA ILE A 51 -9.65 -20.28 -29.50
C ILE A 51 -9.52 -18.89 -28.85
N GLU A 52 -10.61 -18.37 -28.28
CA GLU A 52 -10.59 -17.09 -27.57
C GLU A 52 -9.76 -17.16 -26.29
N SER A 53 -9.84 -18.26 -25.52
CA SER A 53 -8.97 -18.47 -24.36
C SER A 53 -7.50 -18.52 -24.78
N VAL A 54 -7.17 -19.29 -25.82
CA VAL A 54 -5.80 -19.39 -26.37
C VAL A 54 -5.30 -18.03 -26.85
N LYS A 55 -6.15 -17.22 -27.47
CA LYS A 55 -5.79 -15.86 -27.91
C LYS A 55 -5.46 -14.95 -26.73
N THR A 56 -6.24 -15.00 -25.66
CA THR A 56 -6.01 -14.22 -24.43
C THR A 56 -4.72 -14.66 -23.75
N ASP A 57 -4.44 -15.96 -23.72
CA ASP A 57 -3.22 -16.53 -23.13
C ASP A 57 -1.95 -16.29 -23.97
N LEU A 58 -2.11 -16.00 -25.27
CA LEU A 58 -0.99 -15.86 -26.20
C LEU A 58 -0.09 -14.68 -25.87
N MET A 59 -0.66 -13.54 -25.45
CA MET A 59 0.09 -12.30 -25.25
C MET A 59 0.26 -11.99 -23.76
N PRO A 60 1.43 -11.49 -23.33
CA PRO A 60 1.71 -11.24 -21.91
C PRO A 60 0.86 -10.12 -21.29
N ASP A 61 0.31 -9.20 -22.09
CA ASP A 61 -0.58 -8.15 -21.61
C ASP A 61 -2.00 -8.65 -21.30
N THR A 62 -2.44 -9.73 -21.94
CA THR A 62 -3.77 -10.32 -21.76
C THR A 62 -3.75 -11.63 -20.98
N SER A 63 -2.64 -12.36 -20.93
CA SER A 63 -2.53 -13.65 -20.24
C SER A 63 -2.68 -13.51 -18.73
N GLU A 64 -3.19 -14.56 -18.08
CA GLU A 64 -3.38 -14.65 -16.63
C GLU A 64 -2.74 -15.92 -16.06
N SER A 65 -2.56 -15.97 -14.74
CA SER A 65 -2.16 -17.18 -13.99
C SER A 65 -0.93 -17.90 -14.61
N ASP A 66 -1.02 -19.21 -14.87
CA ASP A 66 0.07 -20.06 -15.34
C ASP A 66 0.74 -19.58 -16.64
N MET A 67 -0.04 -18.99 -17.56
CA MET A 67 0.51 -18.51 -18.83
C MET A 67 1.31 -17.21 -18.63
N LEU A 68 0.86 -16.34 -17.74
CA LEU A 68 1.62 -15.17 -17.34
C LEU A 68 2.91 -15.57 -16.61
N ASP A 69 2.84 -16.57 -15.72
CA ASP A 69 4.01 -17.12 -15.03
C ASP A 69 5.01 -17.73 -16.01
N ARG A 70 4.53 -18.40 -17.06
CA ARG A 70 5.39 -18.92 -18.13
C ARG A 70 6.09 -17.79 -18.89
N TRP A 71 5.38 -16.71 -19.24
CA TRP A 71 5.99 -15.53 -19.85
C TRP A 71 7.03 -14.87 -18.95
N ALA A 72 6.72 -14.77 -17.65
CA ALA A 72 7.62 -14.28 -16.63
C ALA A 72 8.92 -15.10 -16.56
N ILE A 73 8.82 -16.44 -16.55
CA ILE A 73 9.99 -17.34 -16.57
C ILE A 73 10.81 -17.15 -17.84
N ILE A 74 10.17 -17.08 -19.01
CA ILE A 74 10.87 -16.86 -20.30
C ILE A 74 11.67 -15.56 -20.30
N ARG A 75 11.19 -14.54 -19.59
CA ARG A 75 11.84 -13.23 -19.47
C ARG A 75 12.73 -13.07 -18.24
N GLY A 76 12.85 -14.10 -17.40
CA GLY A 76 13.67 -14.09 -16.20
C GLY A 76 13.12 -13.23 -15.06
N VAL A 77 11.83 -12.90 -15.07
CA VAL A 77 11.15 -12.09 -14.04
C VAL A 77 10.12 -12.94 -13.31
N ALA A 78 10.58 -13.96 -12.60
CA ALA A 78 9.71 -14.88 -11.85
C ALA A 78 8.84 -14.13 -10.83
N ARG A 79 7.65 -14.70 -10.57
CA ARG A 79 6.70 -14.16 -9.59
C ARG A 79 7.31 -14.16 -8.20
N LYS A 80 7.16 -13.05 -7.47
CA LYS A 80 7.57 -12.99 -6.07
C LYS A 80 6.61 -13.84 -5.22
N GLY A 81 7.17 -14.84 -4.54
CA GLY A 81 6.42 -15.68 -3.60
C GLY A 81 6.00 -14.92 -2.35
N ALA A 82 5.04 -15.47 -1.61
CA ALA A 82 4.68 -14.96 -0.30
C ALA A 82 5.84 -15.17 0.69
N THR A 83 6.06 -14.22 1.59
CA THR A 83 7.06 -14.32 2.66
C THR A 83 6.39 -14.55 4.00
N SER A 84 7.12 -15.14 4.94
CA SER A 84 6.70 -15.34 6.33
C SER A 84 7.09 -14.13 7.18
N ALA A 85 6.18 -13.60 7.99
CA ALA A 85 6.53 -12.54 8.93
C ALA A 85 7.49 -13.05 10.01
N ARG A 86 8.40 -12.20 10.49
CA ARG A 86 9.34 -12.51 11.58
C ARG A 86 9.57 -11.32 12.48
N LYS A 87 10.04 -11.57 13.71
CA LYS A 87 10.52 -10.53 14.61
C LYS A 87 11.42 -11.11 15.69
N ALA A 88 12.51 -10.42 15.98
CA ALA A 88 13.38 -10.78 17.09
C ALA A 88 12.80 -10.31 18.44
N ASN A 89 12.95 -11.13 19.48
CA ASN A 89 12.50 -10.87 20.86
C ASN A 89 11.04 -10.39 21.02
N ALA A 90 10.13 -10.83 20.14
CA ALA A 90 8.75 -10.34 20.14
C ALA A 90 7.79 -11.19 20.97
N LEU A 91 8.05 -12.49 21.10
CA LEU A 91 7.15 -13.42 21.77
C LEU A 91 7.61 -13.67 23.21
N ARG A 92 6.76 -13.39 24.20
CA ARG A 92 7.03 -13.72 25.60
C ARG A 92 6.54 -15.11 25.92
N VAL A 93 7.47 -15.96 26.35
CA VAL A 93 7.21 -17.31 26.85
C VAL A 93 7.41 -17.32 28.37
N VAL A 94 6.39 -17.80 29.09
CA VAL A 94 6.39 -17.88 30.56
C VAL A 94 6.65 -19.33 30.99
N GLY A 95 7.41 -19.53 32.07
CA GLY A 95 7.70 -20.87 32.56
C GLY A 95 8.58 -20.88 33.82
N ILE A 96 9.02 -22.08 34.20
CA ILE A 96 9.92 -22.25 35.35
C ILE A 96 11.34 -21.81 34.95
N ALA A 97 12.00 -21.05 35.81
CA ALA A 97 13.39 -20.63 35.61
C ALA A 97 14.31 -21.82 35.30
N ALA A 98 15.28 -21.61 34.39
CA ALA A 98 16.18 -22.62 33.85
C ALA A 98 15.54 -23.68 32.93
N THR A 99 14.27 -23.52 32.53
CA THR A 99 13.65 -24.34 31.48
C THR A 99 14.14 -23.90 30.11
N ALA A 100 14.49 -24.87 29.25
CA ALA A 100 14.93 -24.61 27.89
C ALA A 100 13.72 -24.46 26.95
N VAL A 101 13.73 -23.39 26.17
CA VAL A 101 12.81 -23.14 25.05
C VAL A 101 13.51 -23.59 23.77
N PRO A 102 13.11 -24.72 23.16
CA PRO A 102 13.80 -25.26 21.99
C PRO A 102 13.54 -24.41 20.74
N ALA A 103 14.56 -24.27 19.90
CA ALA A 103 14.37 -23.74 18.55
C ALA A 103 13.47 -24.69 17.74
N ASN A 104 12.69 -24.11 16.82
CA ASN A 104 11.63 -24.75 16.03
C ASN A 104 10.46 -25.32 16.85
N ALA A 105 10.26 -24.87 18.10
CA ALA A 105 8.99 -25.10 18.78
C ALA A 105 7.87 -24.44 17.97
N GLU A 106 6.82 -25.19 17.62
CA GLU A 106 5.69 -24.69 16.85
C GLU A 106 4.60 -24.12 17.76
N LEU A 107 4.04 -22.98 17.35
CA LEU A 107 2.90 -22.33 17.98
C LEU A 107 1.79 -22.09 16.95
N VAL A 108 0.55 -22.03 17.41
CA VAL A 108 -0.63 -21.68 16.63
C VAL A 108 -1.20 -20.39 17.18
N HIS A 109 -1.48 -19.42 16.32
CA HIS A 109 -2.16 -18.21 16.71
C HIS A 109 -3.65 -18.50 17.00
N ASP A 110 -4.13 -18.10 18.18
CA ASP A 110 -5.44 -18.53 18.68
C ASP A 110 -6.62 -18.02 17.84
N SER A 111 -6.48 -16.81 17.26
CA SER A 111 -7.55 -16.18 16.48
C SER A 111 -7.56 -16.62 15.02
N SER A 112 -6.38 -16.65 14.37
CA SER A 112 -6.29 -16.94 12.92
C SER A 112 -5.98 -18.40 12.59
N GLY A 113 -5.51 -19.19 13.56
CA GLY A 113 -5.07 -20.57 13.34
C GLY A 113 -3.76 -20.71 12.54
N LEU A 114 -3.07 -19.61 12.25
CA LEU A 114 -1.79 -19.61 11.54
C LEU A 114 -0.67 -20.14 12.41
N ARG A 115 0.33 -20.77 11.79
CA ARG A 115 1.43 -21.44 12.49
C ARG A 115 2.69 -20.58 12.52
N PHE A 116 3.35 -20.59 13.68
CA PHE A 116 4.58 -19.88 13.97
C PHE A 116 5.61 -20.83 14.57
N LYS A 117 6.87 -20.41 14.58
CA LYS A 117 7.96 -21.14 15.23
C LYS A 117 8.93 -20.19 15.92
N ILE A 118 9.57 -20.71 16.96
CA ILE A 118 10.70 -20.05 17.62
C ILE A 118 11.97 -20.28 16.78
N THR A 119 12.67 -19.23 16.39
CA THR A 119 13.88 -19.35 15.54
C THR A 119 15.15 -19.58 16.33
N THR A 120 15.26 -18.99 17.52
CA THR A 120 16.45 -19.07 18.38
C THR A 120 16.14 -19.80 19.69
N ALA A 121 16.96 -20.78 20.05
CA ALA A 121 16.81 -21.48 21.32
C ALA A 121 17.18 -20.55 22.49
N SER A 122 16.35 -20.54 23.53
CA SER A 122 16.48 -19.65 24.68
C SER A 122 16.24 -20.40 25.99
N VAL A 123 16.54 -19.77 27.12
CA VAL A 123 16.31 -20.35 28.45
C VAL A 123 15.53 -19.35 29.29
N VAL A 124 14.51 -19.82 30.00
CA VAL A 124 13.69 -18.99 30.89
C VAL A 124 14.56 -18.40 32.00
N GLY A 125 14.55 -17.07 32.11
CA GLY A 125 15.31 -16.34 33.11
C GLY A 125 14.77 -16.48 34.53
N PRO A 126 15.49 -15.94 35.54
CA PRO A 126 15.05 -15.97 36.94
C PRO A 126 13.76 -15.17 37.20
N THR A 127 13.34 -14.33 36.24
CA THR A 127 12.08 -13.58 36.26
C THR A 127 10.86 -14.42 35.89
N GLY A 128 11.05 -15.68 35.46
CA GLY A 128 9.95 -16.60 35.10
C GLY A 128 9.45 -16.45 33.66
N PHE A 129 10.09 -15.61 32.83
CA PHE A 129 9.79 -15.48 31.41
C PHE A 129 11.06 -15.25 30.58
N VAL A 130 10.92 -15.41 29.27
CA VAL A 130 11.94 -15.05 28.27
C VAL A 130 11.26 -14.55 27.00
N ASP A 131 11.79 -13.48 26.43
CA ASP A 131 11.34 -12.96 25.14
C ASP A 131 12.19 -13.62 24.04
N VAL A 132 11.53 -14.20 23.05
CA VAL A 132 12.17 -15.04 22.02
C VAL A 132 11.90 -14.54 20.61
N ASP A 133 12.79 -14.90 19.70
CA ASP A 133 12.62 -14.64 18.28
C ASP A 133 11.54 -15.57 17.69
N VAL A 134 10.61 -14.99 16.95
CA VAL A 134 9.48 -15.71 16.35
C VAL A 134 9.45 -15.47 14.84
N ALA A 135 9.13 -16.52 14.08
CA ALA A 135 8.88 -16.43 12.65
C ALA A 135 7.65 -17.28 12.28
N ALA A 136 6.84 -16.79 11.35
CA ALA A 136 5.73 -17.56 10.80
C ALA A 136 6.24 -18.77 10.00
N ILE A 137 5.51 -19.88 10.08
CA ILE A 137 5.68 -21.04 9.20
C ILE A 137 4.83 -20.85 7.95
N ASP A 138 3.60 -20.37 8.15
CA ASP A 138 2.73 -19.96 7.06
C ASP A 138 3.24 -18.62 6.48
N THR A 139 2.77 -18.29 5.27
CA THR A 139 3.24 -17.13 4.50
C THR A 139 2.10 -16.17 4.18
N GLY A 140 2.40 -14.90 3.97
CA GLY A 140 1.44 -13.87 3.57
C GLY A 140 1.25 -12.77 4.61
N SER A 141 0.52 -11.73 4.25
CA SER A 141 0.28 -10.54 5.09
C SER A 141 -0.53 -10.85 6.34
N ALA A 142 -1.36 -11.89 6.31
CA ALA A 142 -2.10 -12.39 7.47
C ALA A 142 -1.20 -12.92 8.60
N THR A 143 0.09 -13.14 8.34
CA THR A 143 1.07 -13.57 9.35
C THR A 143 1.63 -12.41 10.18
N ARG A 144 1.32 -11.15 9.80
CA ARG A 144 1.61 -9.98 10.62
C ARG A 144 0.59 -9.88 11.74
N LEU A 145 1.08 -9.82 12.97
CA LEU A 145 0.25 -9.79 14.18
C LEU A 145 0.67 -8.62 15.05
N ASN A 146 -0.26 -8.09 15.82
CA ASN A 146 -0.02 -6.95 16.71
C ASN A 146 0.37 -7.42 18.12
N ALA A 147 0.97 -6.52 18.89
CA ALA A 147 1.26 -6.74 20.30
C ALA A 147 -0.02 -7.05 21.09
N GLY A 148 0.09 -7.98 22.04
CA GLY A 148 -1.02 -8.46 22.87
C GLY A 148 -1.78 -9.67 22.30
N GLU A 149 -1.49 -10.08 21.05
CA GLU A 149 -2.05 -11.31 20.48
C GLU A 149 -1.41 -12.57 21.10
N ARG A 150 -2.21 -13.64 21.26
CA ARG A 150 -1.85 -14.87 21.98
C ARG A 150 -1.63 -16.05 21.03
N MET A 151 -0.60 -16.84 21.34
CA MET A 151 -0.27 -18.05 20.60
C MET A 151 -0.17 -19.23 21.56
N THR A 152 -0.67 -20.39 21.15
CA THR A 152 -0.61 -21.62 21.92
C THR A 152 0.42 -22.58 21.33
N PHE A 153 1.23 -23.25 22.17
CA PHE A 153 2.17 -24.26 21.70
C PHE A 153 1.44 -25.48 21.11
N SER A 154 1.81 -25.87 19.88
CA SER A 154 1.24 -27.06 19.21
C SER A 154 1.56 -28.35 19.96
N THR A 155 2.72 -28.40 20.61
CA THR A 155 3.14 -29.52 21.48
C THR A 155 3.50 -28.93 22.83
N PRO A 156 2.79 -29.29 23.92
CA PRO A 156 3.09 -28.79 25.25
C PRO A 156 4.52 -29.12 25.65
N ILE A 157 5.25 -28.11 26.12
CA ILE A 157 6.63 -28.25 26.57
C ILE A 157 6.64 -28.24 28.10
N ALA A 158 7.19 -29.30 28.71
CA ALA A 158 7.20 -29.43 30.15
C ALA A 158 7.87 -28.21 30.82
N ASN A 159 7.21 -27.64 31.82
CA ASN A 159 7.63 -26.48 32.61
C ASN A 159 7.54 -25.12 31.88
N LEU A 160 6.90 -25.05 30.72
CA LEU A 160 6.44 -23.81 30.09
C LEU A 160 4.91 -23.71 30.20
N GLU A 161 4.38 -22.49 30.15
CA GLU A 161 2.94 -22.28 29.96
C GLU A 161 2.54 -22.62 28.52
N ASP A 162 1.30 -23.08 28.33
CA ASP A 162 0.80 -23.47 27.00
C ASP A 162 0.57 -22.26 26.09
N GLU A 163 0.30 -21.09 26.67
CA GLU A 163 0.11 -19.82 25.97
C GLU A 163 1.37 -18.94 26.04
N ALA A 164 1.65 -18.23 24.96
CA ALA A 164 2.66 -17.19 24.83
C ALA A 164 2.02 -15.92 24.26
N GLU A 165 2.51 -14.75 24.67
CA GLU A 165 1.91 -13.45 24.32
C GLU A 165 2.92 -12.56 23.58
N LEU A 166 2.49 -11.95 22.48
CA LEU A 166 3.33 -10.99 21.75
C LEU A 166 3.49 -9.68 22.53
N GLN A 167 4.74 -9.25 22.71
CA GLN A 167 5.09 -7.99 23.37
C GLN A 167 5.32 -6.85 22.38
N SER A 168 5.60 -7.19 21.12
CA SER A 168 5.76 -6.26 20.01
C SER A 168 5.11 -6.84 18.75
N ASP A 169 4.77 -5.97 17.83
CA ASP A 169 4.22 -6.36 16.53
C ASP A 169 5.22 -7.24 15.76
N ILE A 170 4.69 -8.23 15.03
CA ILE A 170 5.44 -8.98 14.02
C ILE A 170 5.25 -8.27 12.68
N ASP A 171 6.12 -7.31 12.42
CA ASP A 171 6.02 -6.37 11.29
C ASP A 171 7.10 -6.55 10.22
N GLU A 172 8.14 -7.35 10.47
CA GLU A 172 9.20 -7.62 9.49
C GLU A 172 8.77 -8.75 8.55
N ASP A 173 8.97 -8.56 7.23
CA ASP A 173 8.51 -9.48 6.18
C ASP A 173 6.99 -9.74 6.23
N GLY A 174 6.50 -10.87 5.71
CA GLY A 174 5.06 -11.18 5.71
C GLY A 174 4.31 -10.48 4.58
N THR A 175 4.76 -10.63 3.34
CA THR A 175 4.06 -10.10 2.15
C THR A 175 3.32 -11.22 1.44
N ASP A 176 2.13 -10.91 0.89
CA ASP A 176 1.39 -11.86 0.05
C ASP A 176 2.14 -12.15 -1.25
N GLN A 177 1.76 -13.26 -1.87
CA GLN A 177 2.22 -13.58 -3.22
C GLN A 177 1.83 -12.43 -4.16
N GLU A 178 2.76 -12.08 -5.04
CA GLU A 178 2.56 -11.02 -6.02
C GLU A 178 1.32 -11.29 -6.88
N SER A 179 0.48 -10.28 -7.06
CA SER A 179 -0.73 -10.36 -7.88
C SER A 179 -0.41 -10.38 -9.38
N ASP A 180 -1.33 -10.92 -10.19
CA ASP A 180 -1.18 -10.97 -11.66
C ASP A 180 -1.00 -9.58 -12.28
N GLY A 181 -1.66 -8.55 -11.71
CA GLY A 181 -1.49 -7.17 -12.16
C GLY A 181 -0.07 -6.65 -11.96
N ALA A 182 0.51 -6.88 -10.78
CA ALA A 182 1.88 -6.46 -10.47
C ALA A 182 2.92 -7.23 -11.31
N LEU A 183 2.74 -8.55 -11.43
CA LEU A 183 3.62 -9.38 -12.26
C LEU A 183 3.56 -8.94 -13.74
N ARG A 184 2.37 -8.72 -14.29
CA ARG A 184 2.18 -8.27 -15.68
C ARG A 184 2.93 -6.98 -15.95
N LEU A 185 2.86 -6.01 -15.03
CA LEU A 185 3.60 -4.75 -15.17
C LEU A 185 5.11 -4.96 -15.22
N ARG A 186 5.66 -5.85 -14.38
CA ARG A 186 7.10 -6.20 -14.42
C ARG A 186 7.48 -6.92 -15.71
N VAL A 187 6.67 -7.89 -16.15
CA VAL A 187 6.89 -8.60 -17.43
C VAL A 187 6.89 -7.62 -18.60
N LEU A 188 5.88 -6.76 -18.72
CA LEU A 188 5.80 -5.76 -19.78
C LEU A 188 6.92 -4.73 -19.69
N SER A 189 7.31 -4.32 -18.48
CA SER A 189 8.48 -3.47 -18.27
C SER A 189 9.74 -4.12 -18.84
N ARG A 190 9.96 -5.41 -18.58
CA ARG A 190 11.10 -6.17 -19.11
C ARG A 190 11.09 -6.30 -20.63
N PHE A 191 9.91 -6.40 -21.25
CA PHE A 191 9.78 -6.36 -22.70
C PHE A 191 10.09 -4.99 -23.31
N ARG A 192 9.66 -3.91 -22.65
CA ARG A 192 9.88 -2.52 -23.11
C ARG A 192 11.32 -2.07 -22.89
N ASN A 193 11.94 -2.55 -21.82
CA ASN A 193 13.28 -2.18 -21.37
C ASN A 193 14.16 -3.43 -21.33
N PRO A 194 14.65 -3.93 -22.49
CA PRO A 194 15.62 -5.02 -22.52
C PRO A 194 16.90 -4.59 -21.81
N ALA A 195 17.60 -5.54 -21.18
CA ALA A 195 18.83 -5.21 -20.45
C ALA A 195 19.89 -4.59 -21.39
N LEU A 196 20.39 -3.40 -21.04
CA LEU A 196 21.35 -2.65 -21.86
C LEU A 196 22.80 -2.77 -21.34
N GLY A 197 23.02 -3.60 -20.32
CA GLY A 197 24.36 -3.89 -19.79
C GLY A 197 24.89 -2.78 -18.89
N GLY A 198 24.02 -2.10 -18.14
CA GLY A 198 24.36 -1.04 -17.19
C GLY A 198 23.74 0.31 -17.49
N ALA A 199 22.62 0.35 -18.22
CA ALA A 199 21.83 1.58 -18.32
C ALA A 199 21.13 1.89 -16.98
N GLN A 200 20.62 3.10 -16.82
CA GLN A 200 19.92 3.53 -15.60
C GLN A 200 18.76 2.59 -15.26
N GLU A 201 18.01 2.15 -16.26
CA GLU A 201 16.88 1.26 -16.13
C GLU A 201 17.27 -0.13 -15.63
N ASP A 202 18.49 -0.61 -15.95
CA ASP A 202 18.97 -1.91 -15.50
C ASP A 202 19.10 -1.96 -13.99
N TYR A 203 19.69 -0.93 -13.38
CA TYR A 203 19.81 -0.83 -11.92
C TYR A 203 18.45 -0.79 -11.23
N VAL A 204 17.49 -0.06 -11.79
CA VAL A 204 16.12 0.01 -11.27
C VAL A 204 15.47 -1.37 -11.35
N GLN A 205 15.58 -2.08 -12.48
CA GLN A 205 15.02 -3.42 -12.62
C GLN A 205 15.68 -4.43 -11.67
N TRP A 206 17.01 -4.40 -11.54
CA TRP A 206 17.72 -5.31 -10.63
C TRP A 206 17.33 -5.09 -9.18
N ALA A 207 17.12 -3.85 -8.74
CA ALA A 207 16.65 -3.56 -7.40
C ALA A 207 15.19 -4.02 -7.18
N LEU A 208 14.33 -3.86 -8.19
CA LEU A 208 12.93 -4.32 -8.15
C LEU A 208 12.78 -5.84 -8.21
N GLU A 209 13.81 -6.60 -8.59
CA GLU A 209 13.80 -8.06 -8.52
C GLU A 209 13.87 -8.57 -7.08
N GLU A 210 14.50 -7.81 -6.18
CA GLU A 210 14.65 -8.18 -4.77
C GLU A 210 13.32 -8.14 -4.01
N VAL A 211 13.18 -9.04 -3.05
CA VAL A 211 11.97 -9.18 -2.22
C VAL A 211 11.85 -7.99 -1.26
N GLY A 212 10.64 -7.53 -1.01
CA GLY A 212 10.36 -6.33 -0.19
C GLY A 212 10.41 -5.01 -0.96
N ILE A 213 11.22 -4.90 -2.02
CA ILE A 213 11.35 -3.65 -2.78
C ILE A 213 10.14 -3.39 -3.67
N ALA A 214 9.52 -2.21 -3.51
CA ALA A 214 8.36 -1.76 -4.27
C ALA A 214 8.72 -0.67 -5.31
N ALA A 215 9.69 0.20 -5.01
CA ALA A 215 10.16 1.23 -5.92
C ALA A 215 11.69 1.36 -5.85
N ALA A 216 12.32 1.68 -6.99
CA ALA A 216 13.74 1.94 -7.06
C ALA A 216 14.06 3.09 -8.03
N TYR A 217 15.10 3.86 -7.72
CA TYR A 217 15.51 5.06 -8.42
C TYR A 217 17.02 5.04 -8.61
N ALA A 218 17.48 5.15 -9.86
CA ALA A 218 18.90 5.19 -10.19
C ALA A 218 19.35 6.61 -10.54
N TYR A 219 20.51 6.99 -10.04
CA TYR A 219 21.11 8.32 -10.09
C TYR A 219 22.44 8.25 -10.86
N PRO A 220 22.42 8.40 -12.19
CA PRO A 220 23.65 8.39 -12.97
C PRO A 220 24.47 9.66 -12.71
N LEU A 221 25.79 9.51 -12.60
CA LEU A 221 26.78 10.60 -12.54
C LEU A 221 26.68 11.51 -11.30
N ARG A 222 25.92 11.12 -10.28
CA ARG A 222 25.68 11.94 -9.08
C ARG A 222 26.95 12.22 -8.28
N ALA A 223 27.80 11.20 -8.09
CA ALA A 223 29.12 11.35 -7.45
C ALA A 223 30.25 11.60 -8.46
N GLY A 224 29.92 12.04 -9.68
CA GLY A 224 30.88 12.32 -10.76
C GLY A 224 30.91 11.26 -11.87
N LEU A 225 31.82 11.44 -12.84
CA LEU A 225 31.91 10.57 -14.02
C LEU A 225 32.21 9.11 -13.65
N GLY A 226 31.44 8.19 -14.23
CA GLY A 226 31.60 6.76 -13.98
C GLY A 226 31.02 6.28 -12.65
N THR A 227 30.13 7.06 -12.03
CA THR A 227 29.40 6.68 -10.83
C THR A 227 27.91 6.48 -11.08
N VAL A 228 27.31 5.55 -10.35
CA VAL A 228 25.86 5.32 -10.32
C VAL A 228 25.44 5.09 -8.87
N ASP A 229 24.53 5.89 -8.36
CA ASP A 229 23.91 5.65 -7.06
C ASP A 229 22.49 5.10 -7.25
N VAL A 230 21.99 4.30 -6.30
CA VAL A 230 20.63 3.74 -6.34
C VAL A 230 19.94 3.98 -5.00
N ALA A 231 18.67 4.35 -5.02
CA ALA A 231 17.81 4.36 -3.84
C ALA A 231 16.62 3.42 -4.08
N ALA A 232 16.19 2.73 -3.04
CA ALA A 232 15.04 1.84 -3.08
C ALA A 232 14.08 2.16 -1.93
N LEU A 233 12.82 1.77 -2.10
CA LEU A 233 11.75 1.95 -1.12
C LEU A 233 10.88 0.69 -1.00
N HIS A 234 10.41 0.44 0.21
CA HIS A 234 9.33 -0.50 0.51
C HIS A 234 7.98 0.04 0.06
N ALA A 235 6.99 -0.84 -0.07
CA ALA A 235 5.60 -0.43 -0.19
C ALA A 235 5.10 0.13 1.14
N GLY A 236 4.14 1.06 1.10
CA GLY A 236 3.53 1.62 2.30
C GLY A 236 3.47 3.14 2.27
N SER A 237 3.36 3.73 3.46
CA SER A 237 3.25 5.18 3.67
C SER A 237 4.28 5.64 4.71
N GLY A 238 4.69 6.90 4.62
CA GLY A 238 5.55 7.51 5.63
C GLY A 238 6.93 6.85 5.77
N ASP A 239 7.41 6.75 7.02
CA ASP A 239 8.74 6.23 7.37
C ASP A 239 8.93 4.75 7.02
N ALA A 240 7.85 3.96 7.02
CA ALA A 240 7.89 2.53 6.70
C ALA A 240 8.35 2.24 5.25
N ARG A 241 8.36 3.26 4.39
CA ARG A 241 8.86 3.14 3.01
C ARG A 241 10.38 3.11 2.92
N ALA A 242 11.09 3.65 3.92
CA ALA A 242 12.55 3.70 3.90
C ALA A 242 13.15 2.33 4.27
N LEU A 243 14.17 1.89 3.55
CA LEU A 243 14.93 0.69 3.91
C LEU A 243 15.76 0.95 5.17
N THR A 244 15.90 -0.09 5.98
CA THR A 244 16.80 -0.12 7.13
C THR A 244 18.26 -0.27 6.68
N GLY A 245 19.21 0.11 7.53
CA GLY A 245 20.64 -0.01 7.24
C GLY A 245 21.11 -1.40 6.78
N PRO A 246 20.67 -2.51 7.43
CA PRO A 246 20.98 -3.87 6.98
C PRO A 246 20.45 -4.18 5.57
N GLU A 247 19.19 -3.83 5.28
CA GLU A 247 18.57 -4.07 3.96
C GLU A 247 19.28 -3.32 2.84
N VAL A 248 19.73 -2.08 3.11
CA VAL A 248 20.57 -1.32 2.17
C VAL A 248 21.87 -2.07 1.86
N GLY A 249 22.49 -2.70 2.87
CA GLY A 249 23.71 -3.50 2.70
C GLY A 249 23.48 -4.79 1.91
N GLU A 250 22.34 -5.46 2.11
CA GLU A 250 21.95 -6.65 1.35
C GLU A 250 21.70 -6.30 -0.12
N LEU A 251 20.92 -5.24 -0.38
CA LEU A 251 20.67 -4.75 -1.73
C LEU A 251 21.95 -4.30 -2.44
N GLN A 252 22.87 -3.66 -1.71
CA GLN A 252 24.18 -3.28 -2.22
C GLN A 252 24.97 -4.51 -2.71
N ALA A 253 25.00 -5.59 -1.92
CA ALA A 253 25.74 -6.81 -2.28
C ALA A 253 25.18 -7.48 -3.54
N VAL A 254 23.86 -7.54 -3.67
CA VAL A 254 23.19 -8.07 -4.87
C VAL A 254 23.52 -7.24 -6.12
N LEU A 255 23.42 -5.92 -6.02
CA LEU A 255 23.66 -5.05 -7.17
C LEU A 255 25.14 -5.00 -7.57
N ASP A 256 26.05 -5.18 -6.62
CA ASP A 256 27.49 -5.31 -6.88
C ASP A 256 27.87 -6.55 -7.69
N GLU A 257 27.07 -7.63 -7.62
CA GLU A 257 27.27 -8.82 -8.47
C GLU A 257 26.85 -8.56 -9.92
N LYS A 258 25.80 -7.74 -10.13
CA LYS A 258 25.21 -7.46 -11.44
C LYS A 258 25.87 -6.29 -12.18
N ARG A 259 26.54 -5.38 -11.46
CA ARG A 259 27.09 -4.15 -12.05
C ARG A 259 28.19 -4.43 -13.09
N PRO A 260 28.27 -3.65 -14.19
CA PRO A 260 29.40 -3.74 -15.11
C PRO A 260 30.70 -3.28 -14.48
N ILE A 261 31.81 -3.92 -14.87
CA ILE A 261 33.16 -3.61 -14.36
C ILE A 261 33.63 -2.17 -14.66
N SER A 262 33.02 -1.50 -15.62
CA SER A 262 33.36 -0.12 -16.02
C SER A 262 32.86 0.94 -15.05
N VAL A 263 32.00 0.59 -14.08
CA VAL A 263 31.49 1.53 -13.08
C VAL A 263 32.48 1.60 -11.92
N GLY A 264 33.15 2.75 -11.80
CA GLY A 264 34.20 2.96 -10.81
C GLY A 264 33.68 3.17 -9.39
N GLY A 265 32.48 3.75 -9.25
CA GLY A 265 31.82 3.96 -7.96
C GLY A 265 30.33 3.63 -8.03
N PHE A 266 29.88 2.75 -7.15
CA PHE A 266 28.47 2.35 -7.04
C PHE A 266 28.06 2.28 -5.58
N ARG A 267 26.91 2.89 -5.25
CA ARG A 267 26.40 2.97 -3.87
C ARG A 267 24.88 2.85 -3.87
N VAL A 268 24.34 2.11 -2.89
CA VAL A 268 22.95 2.18 -2.50
C VAL A 268 22.82 3.21 -1.39
N LEU A 269 22.01 4.25 -1.64
CA LEU A 269 21.85 5.39 -0.76
C LEU A 269 20.87 5.08 0.37
N SER A 270 21.18 5.58 1.57
CA SER A 270 20.22 5.58 2.68
C SER A 270 19.18 6.67 2.44
N VAL A 271 17.91 6.30 2.54
CA VAL A 271 16.80 7.26 2.41
C VAL A 271 16.57 7.95 3.75
N VAL A 272 16.51 9.28 3.74
CA VAL A 272 16.20 10.12 4.91
C VAL A 272 14.84 10.76 4.69
N THR A 273 13.92 10.50 5.61
CA THR A 273 12.56 11.01 5.51
C THR A 273 12.47 12.47 5.95
N GLN A 274 11.63 13.22 5.24
CA GLN A 274 11.41 14.66 5.44
C GLN A 274 9.93 14.92 5.55
N THR A 275 9.46 15.04 6.79
CA THR A 275 8.06 15.29 7.12
C THR A 275 7.63 16.66 6.64
N THR A 276 6.56 16.70 5.84
CA THR A 276 6.00 17.95 5.32
C THR A 276 4.51 18.02 5.65
N ASN A 277 4.10 19.16 6.22
CA ASN A 277 2.69 19.44 6.47
C ASN A 277 2.03 20.04 5.22
N VAL A 278 0.78 19.66 4.99
CA VAL A 278 -0.05 20.13 3.89
C VAL A 278 -1.37 20.64 4.46
N GLU A 279 -1.79 21.81 4.00
CA GLU A 279 -3.08 22.41 4.35
C GLU A 279 -3.77 22.90 3.09
N VAL A 280 -5.02 22.47 2.88
CA VAL A 280 -5.84 22.79 1.70
C VAL A 280 -7.23 23.25 2.15
N THR A 281 -7.72 24.34 1.56
CA THR A 281 -9.12 24.76 1.65
C THR A 281 -9.89 24.21 0.45
N ILE A 282 -11.10 23.71 0.66
CA ILE A 282 -11.97 23.22 -0.43
C ILE A 282 -13.36 23.87 -0.39
N LEU A 283 -13.89 24.17 -1.57
CA LEU A 283 -15.26 24.57 -1.81
C LEU A 283 -16.03 23.39 -2.40
N THR A 284 -17.21 23.09 -1.86
CA THR A 284 -18.01 21.92 -2.26
C THR A 284 -19.14 22.30 -3.22
N THR A 285 -19.65 21.34 -3.99
CA THR A 285 -20.78 21.55 -4.93
C THR A 285 -22.14 21.79 -4.27
N GLY A 286 -22.27 21.59 -2.95
CA GLY A 286 -23.50 21.81 -2.17
C GLY A 286 -24.47 20.62 -2.16
N GLU A 287 -23.99 19.42 -2.50
CA GLU A 287 -24.76 18.18 -2.31
C GLU A 287 -24.54 17.65 -0.90
N ALA A 288 -25.62 17.22 -0.23
CA ALA A 288 -25.59 16.79 1.18
C ALA A 288 -24.57 15.66 1.48
N GLN A 289 -24.19 14.86 0.48
CA GLN A 289 -23.18 13.80 0.61
C GLN A 289 -21.72 14.30 0.62
N TYR A 290 -21.48 15.58 0.31
CA TYR A 290 -20.15 16.20 0.25
C TYR A 290 -20.04 17.45 1.13
N GLU A 291 -21.12 17.87 1.78
CA GLU A 291 -21.11 19.05 2.64
C GLU A 291 -20.35 18.80 3.95
N PHE A 292 -19.80 19.89 4.48
CA PHE A 292 -19.23 19.93 5.81
C PHE A 292 -20.33 19.78 6.86
N ASP A 293 -20.04 19.06 7.96
CA ASP A 293 -21.04 18.66 8.94
C ASP A 293 -21.61 19.86 9.72
N TRP A 294 -20.78 20.88 9.98
CA TRP A 294 -21.19 22.13 10.67
C TRP A 294 -20.50 23.37 10.09
N ASP A 295 -20.90 24.56 10.56
CA ASP A 295 -20.40 25.85 10.08
C ASP A 295 -19.23 26.37 10.93
N ASP A 296 -18.03 26.37 10.35
CA ASP A 296 -16.77 26.81 10.95
C ASP A 296 -16.31 28.21 10.51
N SER A 297 -17.22 29.04 10.00
CA SER A 297 -16.91 30.43 9.60
C SER A 297 -16.22 31.25 10.70
N ILE A 298 -16.45 30.88 11.96
CA ILE A 298 -15.64 31.30 13.11
C ILE A 298 -15.19 30.03 13.83
N ALA A 299 -14.05 29.49 13.41
CA ALA A 299 -13.46 28.28 13.98
C ALA A 299 -13.11 28.50 15.48
N PRO A 300 -13.68 27.71 16.41
CA PRO A 300 -13.38 27.86 17.83
C PRO A 300 -12.00 27.31 18.18
N THR A 301 -11.43 27.80 19.28
CA THR A 301 -10.15 27.31 19.82
C THR A 301 -10.37 26.38 21.01
N GLY A 302 -9.53 25.37 21.12
CA GLY A 302 -9.48 24.44 22.23
C GLY A 302 -8.87 25.08 23.48
N ASN A 303 -9.51 24.87 24.62
CA ASN A 303 -9.01 25.31 25.93
C ASN A 303 -8.26 24.19 26.64
N SER A 304 -8.90 23.01 26.76
CA SER A 304 -8.35 21.89 27.51
C SER A 304 -8.91 20.54 27.05
N TRP A 305 -8.12 19.49 27.28
CA TRP A 305 -8.47 18.10 27.01
C TRP A 305 -8.39 17.27 28.30
N ASN A 306 -9.47 16.54 28.62
CA ASN A 306 -9.47 15.56 29.68
C ASN A 306 -9.52 14.14 29.09
N ALA A 307 -8.37 13.46 29.09
CA ALA A 307 -8.23 12.12 28.54
C ALA A 307 -9.13 11.07 29.25
N GLY A 308 -9.37 11.22 30.56
CA GLY A 308 -10.16 10.25 31.33
C GLY A 308 -11.66 10.28 31.01
N THR A 309 -12.18 11.45 30.64
CA THR A 309 -13.61 11.62 30.27
C THR A 309 -13.81 11.85 28.78
N ARG A 310 -12.72 11.94 28.00
CA ARG A 310 -12.70 12.29 26.56
C ARG A 310 -13.42 13.60 26.25
N VAL A 311 -13.41 14.52 27.22
CA VAL A 311 -14.06 15.83 27.09
C VAL A 311 -13.04 16.83 26.56
N PHE A 312 -13.36 17.41 25.41
CA PHE A 312 -12.66 18.55 24.85
C PHE A 312 -13.47 19.82 25.10
N THR A 313 -12.88 20.77 25.83
CA THR A 313 -13.48 22.08 26.12
C THR A 313 -12.89 23.14 25.20
N LEU A 314 -13.75 24.01 24.67
CA LEU A 314 -13.39 25.17 23.86
C LEU A 314 -13.28 26.43 24.72
N ASP A 315 -12.59 27.45 24.21
CA ASP A 315 -12.46 28.76 24.86
C ASP A 315 -13.73 29.62 24.77
N ALA A 316 -14.66 29.23 23.89
CA ALA A 316 -15.93 29.90 23.65
C ALA A 316 -17.08 28.88 23.52
N ASP A 317 -18.31 29.38 23.48
CA ASP A 317 -19.47 28.54 23.18
C ASP A 317 -19.31 27.87 21.81
N ARG A 318 -19.73 26.60 21.72
CA ARG A 318 -19.72 25.84 20.47
C ARG A 318 -20.61 26.51 19.43
N PRO A 319 -20.27 26.40 18.14
CA PRO A 319 -21.17 26.77 17.06
C PRO A 319 -22.52 26.07 17.20
N THR A 320 -23.61 26.79 16.98
CA THR A 320 -24.98 26.27 17.16
C THR A 320 -25.35 25.20 16.13
N SER A 321 -24.61 25.15 15.02
CA SER A 321 -24.73 24.13 13.97
C SER A 321 -24.14 22.77 14.38
N MET A 322 -23.24 22.73 15.37
CA MET A 322 -22.51 21.53 15.79
C MET A 322 -23.35 20.59 16.68
N LYS A 323 -23.45 19.32 16.26
CA LYS A 323 -24.26 18.25 16.85
C LYS A 323 -23.42 17.01 17.19
N ALA A 324 -24.02 16.09 17.94
CA ALA A 324 -23.47 14.75 18.11
C ALA A 324 -23.55 13.97 16.80
N GLY A 325 -22.49 13.25 16.46
CA GLY A 325 -22.29 12.57 15.18
C GLY A 325 -21.51 13.39 14.14
N ASP A 326 -21.33 14.70 14.36
CA ASP A 326 -20.56 15.55 13.46
C ASP A 326 -19.05 15.29 13.61
N ARG A 327 -18.31 15.51 12.53
CA ARG A 327 -16.85 15.41 12.51
C ARG A 327 -16.17 16.75 12.73
N LEU A 328 -14.99 16.70 13.34
CA LEU A 328 -14.09 17.83 13.45
C LEU A 328 -12.66 17.44 13.10
N THR A 329 -11.88 18.43 12.69
CA THR A 329 -10.42 18.32 12.54
C THR A 329 -9.73 19.38 13.40
N LEU A 330 -8.50 19.09 13.83
CA LEU A 330 -7.71 19.99 14.68
C LEU A 330 -6.53 20.56 13.91
N SER A 331 -6.23 21.83 14.11
CA SER A 331 -5.15 22.53 13.43
C SER A 331 -3.76 22.01 13.78
N ASP A 332 -3.58 21.41 14.94
CA ASP A 332 -2.30 20.98 15.53
C ASP A 332 -2.19 19.47 15.71
N GLY A 333 -3.19 18.69 15.26
CA GLY A 333 -3.10 17.24 15.26
C GLY A 333 -1.89 16.75 14.46
N ALA A 334 -1.21 15.73 14.96
CA ALA A 334 -0.06 15.07 14.34
C ALA A 334 -0.39 14.58 12.92
N THR A 335 -1.60 14.06 12.70
CA THR A 335 -2.00 13.48 11.40
C THR A 335 -3.00 14.34 10.61
N GLY A 336 -3.76 15.21 11.29
CA GLY A 336 -4.86 15.97 10.69
C GLY A 336 -6.12 15.13 10.36
N ARG A 337 -6.28 13.96 11.00
CA ARG A 337 -7.44 13.08 10.82
C ARG A 337 -8.71 13.67 11.48
N GLU A 338 -9.85 13.31 10.95
CA GLU A 338 -11.17 13.67 11.49
C GLU A 338 -11.51 12.85 12.74
N ARG A 339 -12.22 13.48 13.68
CA ARG A 339 -12.79 12.84 14.88
C ARG A 339 -14.28 13.03 14.93
N VAL A 340 -14.98 12.01 15.37
CA VAL A 340 -16.44 12.05 15.54
C VAL A 340 -16.77 12.56 16.94
N ILE A 341 -17.74 13.46 17.02
CA ILE A 341 -18.31 13.93 18.28
C ILE A 341 -19.31 12.88 18.75
N GLU A 342 -19.02 12.18 19.84
CA GLU A 342 -19.93 11.19 20.43
C GLU A 342 -21.13 11.88 21.09
N SER A 343 -20.88 12.94 21.86
CA SER A 343 -21.94 13.69 22.52
C SER A 343 -21.53 15.12 22.86
N LEU A 344 -22.53 15.96 23.13
CA LEU A 344 -22.32 17.35 23.53
C LEU A 344 -22.37 17.46 25.05
N SER A 345 -21.37 18.12 25.64
CA SER A 345 -21.26 18.31 27.09
C SER A 345 -21.30 19.80 27.41
N GLY A 346 -22.51 20.34 27.62
CA GLY A 346 -22.74 21.76 27.89
C GLY A 346 -22.62 22.65 26.65
N THR A 347 -22.39 23.96 26.87
CA THR A 347 -22.34 24.95 25.79
C THR A 347 -20.97 25.03 25.11
N ALA A 348 -19.89 24.73 25.83
CA ALA A 348 -18.51 24.90 25.37
C ALA A 348 -17.69 23.59 25.30
N ALA A 349 -18.31 22.40 25.47
CA ALA A 349 -17.58 21.14 25.45
C ALA A 349 -18.22 20.06 24.59
N VAL A 350 -17.37 19.21 24.00
CA VAL A 350 -17.72 18.02 23.21
C VAL A 350 -17.03 16.80 23.79
N VAL A 351 -17.69 15.65 23.74
CA VAL A 351 -17.09 14.35 24.02
C VAL A 351 -16.72 13.72 22.69
N LEU A 352 -15.46 13.35 22.52
CA LEU A 352 -14.96 12.73 21.30
C LEU A 352 -14.99 11.20 21.41
N GLU A 353 -15.29 10.54 20.31
CA GLU A 353 -15.09 9.09 20.20
C GLU A 353 -13.60 8.77 20.40
N ASP A 354 -13.29 7.64 21.05
CA ASP A 354 -11.91 7.27 21.39
C ASP A 354 -11.11 7.04 20.10
N ASP A 355 -9.94 7.68 19.98
CA ASP A 355 -9.02 7.50 18.84
C ASP A 355 -7.63 7.20 19.43
N GLN A 356 -7.23 5.94 19.37
CA GLN A 356 -6.06 5.38 20.05
C GLN A 356 -4.70 5.79 19.44
N ASP A 357 -4.67 6.70 18.47
CA ASP A 357 -3.48 6.95 17.64
C ASP A 357 -2.60 8.12 18.14
N GLY A 358 -2.66 8.48 19.42
CA GLY A 358 -1.75 9.46 20.05
C GLY A 358 -1.94 10.93 19.62
N ASP A 359 -2.96 11.19 18.80
CA ASP A 359 -3.37 12.51 18.38
C ASP A 359 -4.19 13.14 19.53
N ILE A 360 -3.55 13.87 20.45
CA ILE A 360 -4.22 14.44 21.63
C ILE A 360 -4.52 15.92 21.37
N PRO A 361 -5.78 16.40 21.54
CA PRO A 361 -6.08 17.82 21.38
C PRO A 361 -5.27 18.63 22.40
N THR A 362 -4.55 19.66 21.94
CA THR A 362 -3.78 20.52 22.83
C THR A 362 -4.54 21.81 23.16
N ALA A 363 -4.09 22.53 24.17
CA ALA A 363 -4.62 23.88 24.42
C ALA A 363 -4.20 24.79 23.25
N ALA A 364 -5.14 25.60 22.74
CA ALA A 364 -5.05 26.45 21.56
C ALA A 364 -5.20 25.78 20.18
N SER A 365 -5.57 24.49 20.08
CA SER A 365 -5.97 23.86 18.81
C SER A 365 -7.14 24.62 18.18
N ILE A 366 -7.03 25.09 16.93
CA ILE A 366 -8.18 25.59 16.17
C ILE A 366 -8.96 24.38 15.66
N VAL A 367 -10.29 24.43 15.82
CA VAL A 367 -11.20 23.35 15.44
C VAL A 367 -11.89 23.70 14.13
N TYR A 368 -11.71 22.88 13.11
CA TYR A 368 -12.37 23.04 11.82
C TYR A 368 -13.47 22.00 11.62
N SER A 369 -14.41 22.33 10.73
CA SER A 369 -15.50 21.44 10.38
C SER A 369 -14.97 20.25 9.58
N GLY A 370 -15.42 19.05 9.96
CA GLY A 370 -15.20 17.83 9.19
C GLY A 370 -16.32 17.61 8.16
N GLY A 371 -16.24 16.49 7.46
CA GLY A 371 -17.25 16.07 6.50
C GLY A 371 -16.80 14.84 5.70
N PRO A 372 -17.73 14.18 5.00
CA PRO A 372 -17.40 12.97 4.22
C PRO A 372 -16.42 13.25 3.09
N ILE A 373 -16.39 14.49 2.60
CA ILE A 373 -15.45 14.96 1.59
C ILE A 373 -14.03 15.11 2.13
N VAL A 374 -13.86 15.44 3.42
CA VAL A 374 -12.57 15.74 4.05
C VAL A 374 -11.70 14.48 4.08
N GLN A 375 -12.25 13.35 4.54
CA GLN A 375 -11.53 12.08 4.53
C GLN A 375 -11.10 11.64 3.12
N THR A 376 -12.00 11.78 2.15
CA THR A 376 -11.73 11.39 0.75
C THR A 376 -10.65 12.26 0.13
N ALA A 377 -10.73 13.59 0.32
CA ALA A 377 -9.73 14.51 -0.18
C ALA A 377 -8.37 14.33 0.50
N ARG A 378 -8.36 14.11 1.82
CA ARG A 378 -7.15 13.80 2.58
C ARG A 378 -6.49 12.51 2.08
N ALA A 379 -7.26 11.44 1.86
CA ALA A 379 -6.75 10.18 1.34
C ALA A 379 -6.10 10.34 -0.04
N ALA A 380 -6.71 11.16 -0.92
CA ALA A 380 -6.14 11.46 -2.22
C ALA A 380 -4.81 12.23 -2.12
N ILE A 381 -4.71 13.20 -1.20
CA ILE A 381 -3.46 13.95 -0.96
C ILE A 381 -2.38 13.05 -0.34
N LEU A 382 -2.73 12.17 0.60
CA LEU A 382 -1.80 11.20 1.15
C LEU A 382 -1.26 10.27 0.06
N ALA A 383 -2.13 9.74 -0.80
CA ALA A 383 -1.72 8.92 -1.93
C ALA A 383 -0.79 9.66 -2.92
N LEU A 384 -0.97 10.98 -3.10
CA LEU A 384 -0.04 11.80 -3.88
C LEU A 384 1.35 11.82 -3.25
N ILE A 385 1.45 12.06 -1.94
CA ILE A 385 2.73 12.15 -1.22
C ILE A 385 3.42 10.77 -1.19
N ASP A 386 2.66 9.71 -0.92
CA ASP A 386 3.17 8.34 -0.93
C ASP A 386 3.56 7.85 -2.34
N GLY A 387 3.00 8.47 -3.39
CA GLY A 387 3.41 8.25 -4.77
C GLY A 387 4.69 8.98 -5.19
N LEU A 388 5.22 9.90 -4.38
CA LEU A 388 6.47 10.60 -4.68
C LEU A 388 7.67 9.64 -4.55
N GLY A 389 8.64 9.82 -5.44
CA GLY A 389 9.93 9.16 -5.35
C GLY A 389 10.94 9.92 -4.49
N THR A 390 12.14 9.36 -4.37
CA THR A 390 13.27 10.03 -3.72
C THR A 390 13.70 11.29 -4.50
N ALA A 391 14.52 12.14 -3.88
CA ALA A 391 14.84 13.46 -4.43
C ALA A 391 15.22 13.46 -5.92
N ASN A 392 14.61 14.35 -6.69
CA ASN A 392 14.85 14.55 -8.12
C ASN A 392 14.76 16.04 -8.43
N PRO A 393 15.88 16.78 -8.35
CA PRO A 393 15.88 18.23 -8.54
C PRO A 393 15.49 18.61 -9.98
N ASP A 394 14.66 19.65 -10.14
CA ASP A 394 14.26 20.17 -11.46
C ASP A 394 15.45 20.69 -12.28
N THR A 395 16.53 21.10 -11.61
CA THR A 395 17.76 21.62 -12.22
C THR A 395 18.63 20.55 -12.85
N THR A 396 18.60 19.33 -12.32
CA THR A 396 19.42 18.20 -12.77
C THR A 396 18.60 16.94 -12.61
N ARG A 397 17.65 16.78 -13.53
CA ARG A 397 16.68 15.69 -13.47
C ARG A 397 17.37 14.37 -13.78
N TYR A 398 17.37 13.45 -12.82
CA TYR A 398 18.00 12.14 -12.96
C TYR A 398 17.11 11.15 -13.71
N GLY A 399 15.78 11.27 -13.61
CA GLY A 399 14.85 10.45 -14.37
C GLY A 399 13.42 11.00 -14.37
N SER A 400 12.47 10.21 -14.86
CA SER A 400 11.09 10.66 -15.14
C SER A 400 10.18 10.77 -13.91
N TRP A 401 10.61 10.28 -12.74
CA TRP A 401 9.79 10.34 -11.52
C TRP A 401 9.70 11.77 -10.97
N GLU A 402 8.73 12.00 -10.08
CA GLU A 402 8.58 13.24 -9.33
C GLU A 402 9.07 13.01 -7.90
N GLY A 403 10.05 13.81 -7.44
CA GLY A 403 10.54 13.79 -6.06
C GLY A 403 10.21 15.06 -5.27
N ASN A 404 9.54 16.03 -5.91
CA ASN A 404 9.23 17.34 -5.32
C ASN A 404 7.73 17.45 -5.09
N LEU A 405 7.32 18.01 -3.95
CA LEU A 405 5.92 18.27 -3.66
C LEU A 405 5.55 19.67 -4.15
N ARG A 406 4.80 19.73 -5.25
CA ARG A 406 4.35 20.99 -5.87
C ARG A 406 2.96 21.39 -5.37
N PRO A 407 2.73 22.66 -4.99
CA PRO A 407 1.39 23.16 -4.67
C PRO A 407 0.37 22.92 -5.78
N SER A 408 0.79 23.03 -7.05
CA SER A 408 -0.09 22.74 -8.20
C SER A 408 -0.52 21.28 -8.30
N ALA A 409 0.34 20.33 -7.89
CA ALA A 409 0.00 18.92 -7.86
C ALA A 409 -1.01 18.62 -6.75
N ILE A 410 -0.83 19.22 -5.57
CA ILE A 410 -1.77 19.14 -4.44
C ILE A 410 -3.13 19.70 -4.85
N GLY A 411 -3.16 20.92 -5.40
CA GLY A 411 -4.40 21.56 -5.84
C GLY A 411 -5.14 20.72 -6.88
N ARG A 412 -4.43 20.21 -7.89
CA ARG A 412 -5.04 19.32 -8.90
C ARG A 412 -5.65 18.06 -8.29
N VAL A 413 -4.98 17.42 -7.34
CA VAL A 413 -5.50 16.21 -6.69
C VAL A 413 -6.71 16.54 -5.83
N ALA A 414 -6.67 17.65 -5.09
CA ALA A 414 -7.80 18.11 -4.27
C ALA A 414 -9.05 18.44 -5.12
N THR A 415 -8.90 19.16 -6.22
CA THR A 415 -10.03 19.53 -7.11
C THR A 415 -10.57 18.36 -7.92
N ASN A 416 -9.77 17.31 -8.17
CA ASN A 416 -10.25 16.12 -8.88
C ASN A 416 -11.15 15.21 -8.04
N VAL A 417 -11.25 15.46 -6.73
CA VAL A 417 -12.15 14.71 -5.85
C VAL A 417 -13.60 15.06 -6.21
N THR A 418 -14.42 14.03 -6.41
CA THR A 418 -15.84 14.23 -6.73
C THR A 418 -16.53 15.00 -5.60
N GLY A 419 -17.22 16.10 -5.95
CA GLY A 419 -17.88 16.97 -4.97
C GLY A 419 -17.10 18.24 -4.60
N VAL A 420 -15.83 18.35 -5.00
CA VAL A 420 -15.04 19.58 -4.87
C VAL A 420 -15.23 20.46 -6.10
N LEU A 421 -15.65 21.71 -5.88
CA LEU A 421 -15.82 22.75 -6.90
C LEU A 421 -14.54 23.55 -7.12
N ASP A 422 -13.87 23.93 -6.03
CA ASP A 422 -12.62 24.69 -6.04
C ASP A 422 -11.77 24.28 -4.84
N GLY A 423 -10.46 24.50 -4.93
CA GLY A 423 -9.55 24.21 -3.82
C GLY A 423 -8.28 25.04 -3.88
N GLU A 424 -7.89 25.60 -2.74
CA GLU A 424 -6.70 26.44 -2.60
C GLU A 424 -5.70 25.81 -1.62
N VAL A 425 -4.43 25.79 -2.00
CA VAL A 425 -3.36 25.24 -1.17
C VAL A 425 -2.81 26.36 -0.28
N VAL A 426 -2.97 26.18 1.03
CA VAL A 426 -2.49 27.12 2.04
C VAL A 426 -1.04 26.79 2.40
N VAL A 427 -0.74 25.51 2.60
CA VAL A 427 0.60 24.99 2.91
C VAL A 427 0.86 23.74 2.07
N PRO A 428 2.01 23.62 1.39
CA PRO A 428 3.10 24.60 1.31
C PRO A 428 2.81 25.73 0.32
N SER A 429 3.32 26.94 0.60
CA SER A 429 3.18 28.11 -0.30
C SER A 429 4.17 28.11 -1.47
N ALA A 430 5.14 27.19 -1.47
CA ALA A 430 6.13 27.00 -2.52
C ALA A 430 6.40 25.50 -2.72
N THR A 431 7.03 25.15 -3.84
CA THR A 431 7.47 23.77 -4.08
C THR A 431 8.45 23.32 -3.01
N ILE A 432 8.14 22.21 -2.35
CA ILE A 432 9.06 21.56 -1.42
C ILE A 432 9.94 20.61 -2.23
N VAL A 433 11.24 20.83 -2.15
CA VAL A 433 12.26 20.04 -2.84
C VAL A 433 12.86 19.10 -1.83
N ALA A 434 12.85 17.80 -2.13
CA ALA A 434 13.50 16.80 -1.31
C ALA A 434 15.02 17.03 -1.29
N SER A 435 15.66 16.77 -0.16
CA SER A 435 17.09 17.03 0.02
C SER A 435 17.94 16.11 -0.87
N ASP A 436 18.83 16.71 -1.65
CA ASP A 436 19.90 16.02 -2.37
C ASP A 436 21.26 16.60 -1.90
N PRO A 437 21.86 16.03 -0.84
CA PRO A 437 23.10 16.56 -0.28
C PRO A 437 24.28 16.34 -1.23
N ALA A 438 25.04 17.40 -1.46
CA ALA A 438 26.27 17.34 -2.23
C ALA A 438 27.44 16.72 -1.44
N PHE A 439 28.48 16.30 -2.15
CA PHE A 439 29.73 15.82 -1.57
C PHE A 439 30.27 16.77 -0.48
N PRO A 440 30.74 16.27 0.68
CA PRO A 440 31.02 14.87 1.02
C PRO A 440 29.88 14.09 1.70
N ASN A 441 28.71 14.70 1.90
CA ASN A 441 27.57 14.06 2.61
C ASN A 441 26.58 13.40 1.63
N ASP A 442 27.08 12.89 0.52
CA ASP A 442 26.31 12.36 -0.61
C ASP A 442 25.80 10.93 -0.39
N ALA A 443 26.02 10.32 0.78
CA ALA A 443 25.58 8.95 1.08
C ALA A 443 24.07 8.82 1.37
N GLN A 444 23.37 9.95 1.49
CA GLN A 444 21.95 10.02 1.82
C GLN A 444 21.15 10.72 0.74
N ILE A 445 19.87 10.37 0.63
CA ILE A 445 18.91 11.02 -0.27
C ILE A 445 17.60 11.29 0.47
N GLY A 446 17.00 12.46 0.23
CA GLY A 446 15.74 12.86 0.85
C GLY A 446 14.53 12.17 0.23
N LEU A 447 13.54 11.83 1.06
CA LEU A 447 12.20 11.44 0.66
C LEU A 447 11.18 12.31 1.41
N ILE A 448 10.27 12.95 0.69
CA ILE A 448 9.18 13.69 1.32
C ILE A 448 8.14 12.68 1.80
N ILE A 449 7.81 12.75 3.09
CA ILE A 449 6.79 11.92 3.71
C ILE A 449 5.64 12.77 4.27
N PRO A 450 4.42 12.23 4.35
CA PRO A 450 3.30 12.98 4.88
C PRO A 450 3.53 13.29 6.37
N GLY A 451 3.41 14.56 6.74
CA GLY A 451 3.19 14.98 8.12
C GLY A 451 1.70 15.15 8.37
N ARG A 452 1.32 16.32 8.88
CA ARG A 452 -0.09 16.71 9.01
C ARG A 452 -0.68 17.03 7.63
N VAL A 453 -1.77 16.36 7.26
CA VAL A 453 -2.57 16.71 6.08
C VAL A 453 -3.93 17.20 6.55
N LEU A 454 -4.14 18.52 6.46
CA LEU A 454 -5.35 19.19 6.90
C LEU A 454 -6.16 19.65 5.70
N VAL A 455 -7.44 19.30 5.66
CA VAL A 455 -8.41 19.76 4.66
C VAL A 455 -9.50 20.52 5.40
N ARG A 456 -9.73 21.78 5.02
CA ARG A 456 -10.70 22.67 5.68
C ARG A 456 -11.66 23.29 4.67
N LYS A 457 -12.75 23.84 5.16
CA LYS A 457 -13.73 24.54 4.33
C LYS A 457 -13.16 25.86 3.80
N GLN A 458 -13.47 26.19 2.55
CA GLN A 458 -13.28 27.51 1.98
C GLN A 458 -14.54 28.35 2.25
N HIS A 459 -14.36 29.51 2.88
CA HIS A 459 -15.45 30.43 3.25
C HIS A 459 -15.66 31.52 2.21
#